data_AF-A0A529ZDB5-F1
#
_entry.id   AF-A0A529ZDB5-F1
#
_cell.length_a   1.000
_cell.length_b   1.000
_cell.length_c   1.000
_cell.angle_alpha   90.00
_cell.angle_beta   90.00
_cell.angle_gamma   90.00
#
_symmetry.space_group_name_H-M   'P 1'
#
loop_
_entity.id
_entity.type
_entity.pdbx_description
1 polymer ?
#
loop_
_entity_poly.entity_id
_entity_poly.type
_entity_poly.pdbx_seq_one_letter_code
_entity_poly.pdbx_strand_id
1 'polypeptide(L)'
;PAANAEAMQAEGKTAMFVSVDGAFAGIVAVADPVKATTAEAIKALHDRGLRIIMATGDNERTAKAIAGKLGIDEVRAGLLPDEKGALVEQLRASGAGVAMAGD
;
A
#
# COMPACT_ATOMS: atom_id res chain seq x y z
N PRO A 1 -19.86 -10.09 7.79
CA PRO A 1 -18.38 -10.29 7.79
C PRO A 1 -17.67 -9.45 6.73
N ALA A 2 -18.04 -9.60 5.44
CA ALA A 2 -17.43 -8.85 4.34
C ALA A 2 -17.49 -7.34 4.57
N ALA A 3 -18.67 -6.75 4.76
CA ALA A 3 -18.85 -5.31 4.99
C ALA A 3 -17.98 -4.74 6.13
N ASN A 4 -17.78 -5.50 7.21
CA ASN A 4 -16.90 -5.08 8.32
C ASN A 4 -15.44 -5.05 7.88
N ALA A 5 -14.98 -6.06 7.13
CA ALA A 5 -13.63 -6.06 6.55
C ALA A 5 -13.44 -4.89 5.57
N GLU A 6 -14.45 -4.59 4.74
CA GLU A 6 -14.37 -3.47 3.79
C GLU A 6 -14.25 -2.12 4.50
N ALA A 7 -15.00 -1.91 5.59
CA ALA A 7 -14.91 -0.71 6.41
C ALA A 7 -13.51 -0.57 7.02
N MET A 8 -12.97 -1.63 7.60
CA MET A 8 -11.61 -1.64 8.17
C MET A 8 -10.54 -1.36 7.10
N GLN A 9 -10.68 -1.94 5.91
CA GLN A 9 -9.78 -1.69 4.79
C GLN A 9 -9.88 -0.24 4.28
N ALA A 10 -11.08 0.35 4.26
CA ALA A 10 -11.27 1.76 3.92
C ALA A 10 -10.60 2.71 4.94
N GLU A 11 -10.42 2.27 6.18
CA GLU A 11 -9.64 3.00 7.19
C GLU A 11 -8.12 2.87 6.99
N GLY A 12 -7.66 2.00 6.08
CA GLY A 12 -6.25 1.70 5.87
C GLY A 12 -5.72 0.57 6.75
N LYS A 13 -6.58 -0.36 7.18
CA LYS A 13 -6.20 -1.56 7.93
C LYS A 13 -6.16 -2.78 7.02
N THR A 14 -5.29 -3.73 7.30
CA THR A 14 -5.30 -5.04 6.66
C THR A 14 -6.18 -5.98 7.48
N ALA A 15 -7.26 -6.46 6.87
CA ALA A 15 -8.26 -7.34 7.49
C ALA A 15 -8.02 -8.79 7.09
N MET A 16 -7.85 -9.67 8.08
CA MET A 16 -7.66 -11.12 7.92
C MET A 16 -8.86 -11.87 8.50
N PHE A 17 -9.43 -12.80 7.73
CA PHE A 17 -10.52 -13.66 8.19
C PHE A 17 -9.95 -14.86 8.94
N VAL A 18 -10.51 -15.17 10.10
CA VAL A 18 -10.08 -16.28 10.94
C VAL A 18 -11.18 -17.33 11.00
N SER A 19 -10.80 -18.60 10.82
CA SER A 19 -11.65 -19.75 11.08
C SER A 19 -11.06 -20.63 12.19
N VAL A 20 -11.95 -21.25 12.96
CA VAL A 20 -11.63 -22.26 13.97
C VAL A 20 -12.49 -23.47 13.66
N ASP A 21 -11.86 -24.64 13.51
CA ASP A 21 -12.53 -25.90 13.13
C ASP A 21 -13.41 -25.78 11.87
N GLY A 22 -12.96 -25.00 10.88
CA GLY A 22 -13.67 -24.77 9.63
C GLY A 22 -14.86 -23.80 9.71
N ALA A 23 -15.19 -23.31 10.92
CA ALA A 23 -16.22 -22.29 11.12
C ALA A 23 -15.60 -20.89 11.18
N PHE A 24 -16.28 -19.89 10.60
CA PHE A 24 -15.86 -18.50 10.70
C PHE A 24 -15.90 -18.03 12.16
N ALA A 25 -14.74 -17.60 12.68
CA ALA A 25 -14.56 -17.19 14.06
C ALA A 25 -14.50 -15.65 14.22
N GLY A 26 -14.00 -14.93 13.21
CA GLY A 26 -13.91 -13.48 13.27
C GLY A 26 -12.96 -12.85 12.27
N ILE A 27 -12.67 -11.56 12.48
CA ILE A 27 -11.73 -10.77 11.66
C ILE A 27 -10.68 -10.18 12.59
N VAL A 28 -9.40 -10.32 12.23
CA VAL A 28 -8.29 -9.59 12.84
C VAL A 28 -7.89 -8.48 11.90
N ALA A 29 -7.87 -7.23 12.41
CA ALA A 29 -7.43 -6.07 11.63
C ALA A 29 -6.12 -5.53 12.20
N VAL A 30 -5.11 -5.42 11.34
CA VAL A 30 -3.79 -4.86 11.67
C VAL A 30 -3.62 -3.55 10.92
N ALA A 31 -3.08 -2.54 11.59
CA ALA A 31 -2.72 -1.27 10.98
C ALA A 31 -1.22 -1.04 11.18
N ASP A 32 -0.53 -0.66 10.11
CA ASP A 32 0.80 -0.07 10.21
C ASP A 32 0.64 1.46 10.13
N PRO A 33 0.80 2.19 11.24
CA PRO A 33 0.57 3.62 11.25
C PRO A 33 1.63 4.33 10.40
N VAL A 34 1.16 5.12 9.44
CA VAL A 34 2.02 5.99 8.65
C VAL A 34 2.76 6.96 9.58
N LYS A 35 4.08 7.08 9.40
CA LYS A 35 4.90 8.04 10.16
C LYS A 35 4.38 9.47 9.92
N ALA A 36 4.33 10.26 10.99
CA ALA A 36 3.83 11.64 10.93
C ALA A 36 4.57 12.52 9.89
N THR A 37 5.83 12.20 9.59
CA THR A 37 6.67 12.93 8.63
C THR A 37 6.45 12.52 7.17
N THR A 38 5.71 11.43 6.89
CA THR A 38 5.62 10.87 5.53
C THR A 38 4.90 11.80 4.56
N ALA A 39 3.83 12.48 4.98
CA ALA A 39 3.09 13.39 4.12
C ALA A 39 3.95 14.59 3.67
N GLU A 40 4.74 15.16 4.60
CA GLU A 40 5.67 16.24 4.29
C GLU A 40 6.79 15.76 3.35
N ALA A 41 7.32 14.56 3.57
CA ALA A 41 8.34 13.98 2.71
C ALA A 41 7.83 13.77 1.27
N ILE A 42 6.61 13.22 1.11
CA ILE A 42 5.99 13.04 -0.22
C ILE A 42 5.83 14.39 -0.91
N LYS A 43 5.28 15.39 -0.22
CA LYS A 43 5.13 16.74 -0.77
C LYS A 43 6.48 17.32 -1.22
N ALA A 44 7.52 17.22 -0.40
CA ALA A 44 8.85 17.72 -0.75
C ALA A 44 9.46 17.01 -1.97
N LEU A 45 9.14 15.73 -2.19
CA LEU A 45 9.55 15.00 -3.39
C LEU A 45 8.74 15.45 -4.62
N HIS A 46 7.43 15.68 -4.47
CA HIS A 46 6.60 16.27 -5.53
C HIS A 46 7.06 17.66 -5.94
N ASP A 47 7.43 18.51 -4.98
CA ASP A 47 7.98 19.86 -5.23
C ASP A 47 9.29 19.81 -6.05
N ARG A 48 9.97 18.65 -6.08
CA ARG A 48 11.15 18.38 -6.92
C ARG A 48 10.81 17.74 -8.27
N GLY A 49 9.52 17.60 -8.60
CA GLY A 49 9.03 17.00 -9.84
C GLY A 49 9.09 15.48 -9.87
N LEU A 50 9.23 14.81 -8.71
CA LEU A 50 9.27 13.36 -8.64
C LEU A 50 7.85 12.79 -8.61
N ARG A 51 7.66 11.68 -9.33
CA ARG A 51 6.46 10.85 -9.26
C ARG A 51 6.62 9.79 -8.18
N ILE A 52 5.63 9.62 -7.33
CA ILE A 52 5.64 8.70 -6.20
C ILE A 52 4.70 7.52 -6.48
N ILE A 53 5.26 6.32 -6.40
CA ILE A 53 4.54 5.06 -6.61
C ILE A 53 4.61 4.24 -5.33
N MET A 54 3.45 3.86 -4.77
CA MET A 54 3.38 2.90 -3.67
C MET A 54 3.38 1.48 -4.23
N ALA A 55 4.34 0.66 -3.83
CA ALA A 55 4.42 -0.77 -4.13
C ALA A 55 4.23 -1.59 -2.85
N THR A 56 3.06 -2.20 -2.65
CA THR A 56 2.69 -2.90 -1.41
C THR A 56 2.10 -4.28 -1.66
N GLY A 57 2.26 -5.17 -0.68
CA GLY A 57 1.58 -6.47 -0.64
C GLY A 57 0.17 -6.40 -0.04
N ASP A 58 -0.20 -5.26 0.56
CA ASP A 58 -1.57 -5.07 1.07
C ASP A 58 -2.60 -5.12 -0.05
N ASN A 59 -3.85 -5.37 0.34
CA ASN A 59 -4.96 -5.32 -0.60
C ASN A 59 -5.16 -3.91 -1.17
N GLU A 60 -5.77 -3.85 -2.36
CA GLU A 60 -5.95 -2.62 -3.12
C GLU A 60 -6.73 -1.54 -2.38
N ARG A 61 -7.75 -1.91 -1.59
CA ARG A 61 -8.58 -0.96 -0.85
C ARG A 61 -7.79 -0.27 0.25
N THR A 62 -7.05 -1.04 1.03
CA THR A 62 -6.14 -0.54 2.07
C THR A 62 -5.08 0.40 1.47
N ALA A 63 -4.43 -0.05 0.39
CA ALA A 63 -3.37 0.72 -0.27
C ALA A 63 -3.90 2.05 -0.85
N LYS A 64 -5.06 2.04 -1.51
CA LYS A 64 -5.71 3.26 -2.02
C LYS A 64 -6.12 4.22 -0.91
N ALA A 65 -6.63 3.70 0.21
CA ALA A 65 -6.98 4.53 1.36
C ALA A 65 -5.76 5.26 1.94
N ILE A 66 -4.62 4.57 2.04
CA ILE A 66 -3.37 5.18 2.51
C ILE A 66 -2.83 6.18 1.48
N ALA A 67 -2.76 5.78 0.20
CA ALA A 67 -2.29 6.63 -0.88
C ALA A 67 -3.07 7.94 -1.00
N GLY A 68 -4.40 7.88 -0.89
CA GLY A 68 -5.26 9.07 -0.93
C GLY A 68 -5.01 10.04 0.22
N LYS A 69 -4.71 9.53 1.43
CA LYS A 69 -4.35 10.38 2.58
C LYS A 69 -3.00 11.08 2.42
N LEU A 70 -2.11 10.48 1.63
CA LEU A 70 -0.71 10.93 1.48
C LEU A 70 -0.43 11.65 0.16
N GLY A 71 -1.39 11.66 -0.77
CA GLY A 71 -1.23 12.26 -2.10
C GLY A 71 -0.34 11.45 -3.04
N ILE A 72 -0.26 10.13 -2.91
CA ILE A 72 0.59 9.28 -3.77
C ILE A 72 -0.03 9.14 -5.17
N ASP A 73 0.80 9.18 -6.22
CA ASP A 73 0.35 9.26 -7.62
C ASP A 73 -0.13 7.93 -8.20
N GLU A 74 0.53 6.82 -7.85
CA GLU A 74 0.17 5.48 -8.33
C GLU A 74 0.26 4.45 -7.20
N VAL A 75 -0.65 3.48 -7.20
CA VAL A 75 -0.65 2.35 -6.28
C VAL A 75 -0.53 1.05 -7.06
N ARG A 76 0.42 0.22 -6.65
CA ARG A 76 0.60 -1.17 -7.09
C ARG A 76 0.49 -2.06 -5.85
N ALA A 77 -0.72 -2.58 -5.64
CA ALA A 77 -1.11 -3.36 -4.48
C ALA A 77 -1.13 -4.86 -4.76
N GLY A 78 -1.15 -5.68 -3.71
CA GLY A 78 -1.15 -7.14 -3.81
C GLY A 78 0.13 -7.74 -4.37
N LEU A 79 1.24 -7.00 -4.35
CA LEU A 79 2.51 -7.45 -4.91
C LEU A 79 3.23 -8.44 -3.99
N LEU A 80 3.75 -9.51 -4.59
CA LEU A 80 4.78 -10.36 -3.99
C LEU A 80 6.15 -9.66 -4.00
N PRO A 81 7.12 -10.11 -3.17
CA PRO A 81 8.46 -9.53 -3.15
C PRO A 81 9.13 -9.46 -4.53
N ASP A 82 9.06 -10.54 -5.32
CA ASP A 82 9.68 -10.60 -6.65
C ASP A 82 9.02 -9.64 -7.65
N GLU A 83 7.71 -9.39 -7.50
CA GLU A 83 6.96 -8.49 -8.37
C GLU A 83 7.31 -7.02 -8.13
N LYS A 84 7.75 -6.66 -6.91
CA LYS A 84 8.28 -5.31 -6.63
C LYS A 84 9.57 -5.05 -7.40
N GLY A 85 10.45 -6.06 -7.51
CA GLY A 85 11.66 -5.98 -8.33
C GLY A 85 11.33 -5.83 -9.82
N ALA A 86 10.37 -6.63 -10.31
CA ALA A 86 9.91 -6.53 -11.70
C ALA A 86 9.33 -5.16 -12.05
N LEU A 87 8.61 -4.52 -11.12
CA LEU A 87 8.10 -3.15 -11.29
C LEU A 87 9.23 -2.14 -11.50
N VAL A 88 10.32 -2.23 -10.71
CA VAL A 88 11.48 -1.34 -10.86
C VAL A 88 12.11 -1.50 -12.23
N GLU A 89 12.32 -2.74 -12.68
CA GLU A 89 12.90 -3.02 -14.00
C GLU A 89 11.99 -2.56 -15.14
N GLN A 90 10.67 -2.71 -15.02
CA GLN A 90 9.71 -2.18 -15.97
C GLN A 90 9.81 -0.65 -16.08
N LEU A 91 9.88 0.07 -14.95
CA LEU A 91 10.00 1.52 -14.93
C LEU A 91 11.33 1.97 -15.54
N ARG A 92 12.43 1.29 -15.24
CA ARG A 92 13.75 1.56 -15.86
C ARG A 92 13.73 1.34 -17.36
N ALA A 93 13.12 0.24 -17.82
CA ALA A 93 12.98 -0.06 -19.25
C ALA A 93 12.16 1.00 -20.00
N SER A 94 11.25 1.70 -19.31
CA SER A 94 10.52 2.85 -19.88
C SER A 94 11.32 4.15 -19.94
N GLY A 95 12.58 4.14 -19.46
CA GLY A 95 13.50 5.27 -19.46
C GLY A 95 13.49 6.09 -18.16
N ALA A 96 12.78 5.64 -17.12
CA ALA A 96 12.73 6.34 -15.84
C ALA A 96 13.98 6.09 -14.99
N GLY A 97 14.50 7.15 -14.35
CA GLY A 97 15.40 7.02 -13.21
C GLY A 97 14.61 6.59 -11.97
N VAL A 98 14.98 5.48 -11.33
CA VAL A 98 14.21 4.90 -10.22
C VAL A 98 15.05 4.86 -8.95
N ALA A 99 14.47 5.39 -7.87
CA ALA A 99 14.90 5.17 -6.49
C ALA A 99 13.79 4.43 -5.74
N MET A 100 14.16 3.39 -4.99
CA MET A 100 13.23 2.60 -4.19
C MET A 100 13.61 2.74 -2.72
N ALA A 101 12.61 2.98 -1.86
CA ALA A 101 12.74 2.94 -0.42
C ALA A 101 11.85 1.82 0.12
N GLY A 102 12.42 0.96 0.95
CA GLY A 102 11.79 -0.17 1.62
C GLY A 102 12.62 -0.58 2.83
N ASP A 103 12.11 -1.52 3.62
CA ASP A 103 12.81 -2.16 4.73
C ASP A 103 13.62 -3.41 4.29
#